data_AF-A0A533WSP0-F1
#
_entry.id   AF-A0A533WSP0-F1
#
_cell.length_a   1.000
_cell.length_b   1.000
_cell.length_c   1.000
_cell.angle_alpha   90.00
_cell.angle_beta   90.00
_cell.angle_gamma   90.00
#
_symmetry.space_group_name_H-M   'P 1'
#
loop_
_entity.id
_entity.type
_entity.pdbx_description
1 polymer ?
#
loop_
_entity_poly.entity_id
_entity_poly.type
_entity_poly.pdbx_seq_one_letter_code
_entity_poly.pdbx_strand_id
1 'polypeptide(L)'
;MTTILAHFPLPNIREKQKNVLAEIESAIKSGYRHIFLEAPTGFGKTPVAIALARYLGSSHICTSTKDLQTQYRRDFPFVVEVKGRGNFPCLVKEDMGLDENCDYGPCIKDDSYDCIYKTRLMDYRVEGEGTMHEIVKLDSFAERKYVEKMRSKSKLVELEWRPCHYFHQKWVGARSSHTVYNYRYFLSDVFYAGTAQKRNLLVLDEAHQL
;
A
#
# COMPACT_ATOMS: atom_id res chain seq x y z
N MET A 1 -23.23 12.70 -12.55
CA MET A 1 -21.92 12.66 -11.87
C MET A 1 -22.16 12.19 -10.44
N THR A 2 -21.45 11.16 -9.99
CA THR A 2 -21.46 10.74 -8.57
C THR A 2 -20.85 11.85 -7.70
N THR A 3 -21.34 12.00 -6.47
CA THR A 3 -20.83 12.98 -5.50
C THR A 3 -19.83 12.32 -4.56
N ILE A 4 -18.92 13.10 -3.95
CA ILE A 4 -17.97 12.56 -2.96
C ILE A 4 -18.70 11.87 -1.81
N LEU A 5 -19.85 12.43 -1.41
CA LEU A 5 -20.72 11.90 -0.37
C LEU A 5 -21.18 10.45 -0.65
N ALA A 6 -21.44 10.10 -1.91
CA ALA A 6 -21.85 8.74 -2.28
C ALA A 6 -20.76 7.68 -2.03
N HIS A 7 -19.51 8.11 -1.85
CA HIS A 7 -18.36 7.26 -1.57
C HIS A 7 -17.98 7.23 -0.09
N PHE A 8 -18.79 7.81 0.81
CA PHE A 8 -18.53 7.74 2.24
C PHE A 8 -18.49 6.29 2.73
N PRO A 9 -17.50 5.89 3.54
CA PRO A 9 -17.26 4.46 3.81
C PRO A 9 -17.99 3.92 5.04
N LEU A 10 -18.64 4.77 5.84
CA LEU A 10 -19.36 4.35 7.05
C LEU A 10 -20.89 4.43 6.84
N PRO A 11 -21.68 3.64 7.59
CA PRO A 11 -23.14 3.67 7.50
C PRO A 11 -23.76 5.04 7.85
N ASN A 12 -23.14 5.76 8.80
CA ASN A 12 -23.65 7.02 9.32
C ASN A 12 -22.61 8.13 9.13
N ILE A 13 -23.01 9.23 8.51
CA ILE A 13 -22.20 10.45 8.36
C ILE A 13 -22.69 11.53 9.32
N ARG A 14 -21.75 12.28 9.91
CA ARG A 14 -22.07 13.45 10.73
C ARG A 14 -22.29 14.68 9.85
N GLU A 15 -23.20 15.57 10.24
CA GLU A 15 -23.47 16.81 9.48
C GLU A 15 -22.20 17.64 9.19
N LYS A 16 -21.29 17.75 10.16
CA LYS A 16 -20.00 18.43 9.93
C LYS A 16 -19.14 17.77 8.85
N GLN A 17 -19.13 16.44 8.75
CA GLN A 17 -18.41 15.72 7.69
C GLN A 17 -19.09 15.93 6.33
N LYS A 18 -20.43 15.91 6.29
CA LYS A 18 -21.20 16.15 5.07
C LYS A 18 -20.93 17.54 4.48
N ASN A 19 -20.92 18.57 5.33
CA ASN A 19 -20.60 19.93 4.91
C ASN A 19 -19.17 20.04 4.38
N VAL A 20 -18.20 19.47 5.09
CA VAL A 20 -16.80 19.43 4.64
C VAL A 20 -16.65 18.72 3.29
N LEU A 21 -17.32 17.57 3.08
CA LEU A 21 -17.27 16.88 1.79
C LEU A 21 -17.88 17.71 0.65
N ALA A 22 -18.95 18.45 0.91
CA ALA A 22 -19.57 19.34 -0.07
C ALA A 22 -18.66 20.53 -0.42
N GLU A 23 -17.99 21.13 0.57
CA GLU A 23 -17.01 22.19 0.38
C GLU A 23 -15.80 21.70 -0.44
N ILE A 24 -15.27 20.53 -0.09
CA ILE A 24 -14.17 19.89 -0.83
C ILE A 24 -14.60 19.60 -2.28
N GLU A 25 -15.81 19.10 -2.49
CA GLU A 25 -16.34 18.85 -3.84
C GLU A 25 -16.42 20.13 -4.67
N SER A 26 -16.93 21.21 -4.07
CA SER A 26 -16.99 22.53 -4.72
C SER A 26 -15.60 23.05 -5.06
N ALA A 27 -14.63 22.91 -4.16
CA ALA A 27 -13.25 23.31 -4.38
C ALA A 27 -12.61 22.52 -5.54
N ILE A 28 -12.76 21.19 -5.57
CA ILE A 28 -12.24 20.35 -6.66
C ILE A 28 -12.88 20.77 -8.00
N LYS A 29 -14.20 20.95 -8.04
CA LYS A 29 -14.93 21.39 -9.25
C LYS A 29 -14.50 22.78 -9.72
N SER A 30 -14.08 23.65 -8.80
CA SER A 30 -13.57 24.99 -9.09
C SER A 30 -12.08 25.00 -9.49
N GLY A 31 -11.43 23.84 -9.58
CA GLY A 31 -10.05 23.69 -10.04
C GLY A 31 -8.98 23.79 -8.95
N TYR A 32 -9.36 23.82 -7.66
CA TYR A 32 -8.39 23.78 -6.57
C TYR A 32 -7.69 22.41 -6.53
N ARG A 33 -6.36 22.42 -6.49
CA ARG A 33 -5.51 21.21 -6.45
C ARG A 33 -4.99 20.87 -5.05
N HIS A 34 -4.97 21.86 -4.15
CA HIS A 34 -4.49 21.72 -2.79
C HIS A 34 -5.58 22.18 -1.84
N ILE A 35 -5.92 21.34 -0.87
CA ILE A 35 -6.98 21.58 0.10
C ILE A 35 -6.41 21.31 1.48
N PHE A 36 -6.49 22.31 2.35
CA PHE A 36 -6.08 22.20 3.74
C PHE A 36 -7.34 22.06 4.59
N LEU A 37 -7.47 20.92 5.26
CA LEU A 37 -8.57 20.64 6.18
C LEU A 37 -8.03 20.61 7.60
N GLU A 38 -8.37 21.62 8.39
CA GLU A 38 -8.17 21.60 9.82
C GLU A 38 -9.41 21.01 10.50
N ALA A 39 -9.23 19.94 11.25
CA ALA A 39 -10.32 19.33 12.01
C ALA A 39 -9.79 18.70 13.30
N PRO A 40 -10.54 18.83 14.42
CA PRO A 40 -10.11 18.33 15.72
C PRO A 40 -10.01 16.80 15.73
N THR A 41 -9.28 16.27 16.71
CA THR A 41 -9.30 14.83 17.00
C THR A 41 -10.74 14.37 17.27
N GLY A 42 -11.05 13.14 16.85
CA GLY A 42 -12.42 12.62 16.95
C GLY A 42 -13.41 13.15 15.90
N PHE A 43 -13.03 14.11 15.04
CA PHE A 43 -13.88 14.57 13.91
C PHE A 43 -14.25 13.42 12.95
N GLY A 44 -13.34 12.45 12.79
CA GLY A 44 -13.44 11.39 11.80
C GLY A 44 -12.85 11.83 10.45
N LYS A 45 -11.59 12.29 10.46
CA LYS A 45 -10.83 12.69 9.27
C LYS A 45 -10.59 11.50 8.34
N THR A 46 -10.32 10.33 8.90
CA THR A 46 -10.08 9.09 8.17
C THR A 46 -11.23 8.72 7.20
N PRO A 47 -12.51 8.63 7.62
CA PRO A 47 -13.63 8.45 6.69
C PRO A 47 -13.74 9.50 5.57
N VAL A 48 -13.37 10.75 5.84
CA VAL A 48 -13.34 11.82 4.83
C VAL A 48 -12.24 11.56 3.80
N ALA A 49 -11.03 11.22 4.25
CA ALA A 49 -9.93 10.83 3.38
C ALA A 49 -10.27 9.62 2.50
N ILE A 50 -10.94 8.61 3.08
CA ILE A 50 -11.39 7.43 2.34
C ILE A 50 -12.49 7.75 1.34
N ALA A 51 -13.44 8.63 1.68
CA ALA A 51 -14.46 9.07 0.73
C ALA A 51 -13.83 9.74 -0.50
N LEU A 52 -12.83 10.59 -0.28
CA LEU A 52 -12.07 11.23 -1.35
C LEU A 52 -11.27 10.23 -2.17
N ALA A 53 -10.59 9.29 -1.50
CA ALA A 53 -9.83 8.22 -2.17
C ALA A 53 -10.72 7.44 -3.12
N ARG A 54 -11.88 6.97 -2.64
CA ARG A 54 -12.85 6.22 -3.42
C ARG A 54 -13.47 7.05 -4.55
N TYR A 55 -13.73 8.34 -4.33
CA TYR A 55 -14.26 9.24 -5.34
C TYR A 55 -13.27 9.49 -6.49
N LEU A 56 -11.99 9.70 -6.17
CA LEU A 56 -10.93 9.96 -7.15
C LEU A 56 -10.32 8.68 -7.75
N GLY A 57 -10.71 7.50 -7.26
CA GLY A 57 -10.38 6.19 -7.81
C GLY A 57 -8.98 5.68 -7.52
N SER A 58 -8.02 6.53 -7.15
CA SER A 58 -6.69 6.11 -6.69
C SER A 58 -6.09 7.09 -5.70
N SER A 59 -5.42 6.58 -4.67
CA SER A 59 -4.83 7.43 -3.63
C SER A 59 -3.55 6.89 -3.00
N HIS A 60 -2.68 7.82 -2.62
CA HIS A 60 -1.66 7.64 -1.61
C HIS A 60 -2.10 8.33 -0.33
N ILE A 61 -2.10 7.60 0.78
CA ILE A 61 -2.36 8.14 2.12
C ILE A 61 -1.06 8.06 2.90
N CYS A 62 -0.63 9.17 3.50
CA CYS A 62 0.53 9.21 4.36
C CYS A 62 0.08 9.49 5.79
N THR A 63 0.54 8.68 6.74
CA THR A 63 0.30 8.89 8.17
C THR A 63 1.63 9.04 8.89
N SER A 64 1.62 9.70 10.04
CA SER A 64 2.83 9.90 10.84
C SER A 64 3.22 8.70 11.69
N THR A 65 2.23 7.91 12.16
CA THR A 65 2.46 6.76 13.06
C THR A 65 2.17 5.42 12.38
N LYS A 66 2.80 4.35 12.89
CA LYS A 66 2.53 2.96 12.47
C LYS A 66 1.14 2.49 12.93
N ASP A 67 0.66 2.99 14.06
CA ASP A 67 -0.67 2.65 14.58
C ASP A 67 -1.77 3.16 13.67
N LEU A 68 -1.62 4.38 13.11
CA LEU A 68 -2.57 4.92 12.13
C LEU A 68 -2.55 4.10 10.84
N GLN A 69 -1.38 3.74 10.29
CA GLN A 69 -1.29 2.82 9.14
C GLN A 69 -2.03 1.50 9.40
N THR A 70 -1.83 0.93 10.59
CA THR A 70 -2.50 -0.31 11.01
C THR A 70 -4.01 -0.12 11.12
N GLN A 71 -4.46 1.03 11.63
CA GLN A 71 -5.87 1.39 11.70
C GLN A 71 -6.49 1.48 10.29
N TYR A 72 -5.85 2.15 9.34
CA TYR A 72 -6.32 2.20 7.94
C TYR A 72 -6.48 0.80 7.36
N ARG A 73 -5.45 -0.06 7.51
CA ARG A 73 -5.48 -1.44 7.00
C ARG A 73 -6.61 -2.27 7.62
N ARG A 74 -6.83 -2.14 8.93
CA ARG A 74 -7.85 -2.90 9.66
C ARG A 74 -9.26 -2.45 9.27
N ASP A 75 -9.49 -1.15 9.22
CA ASP A 75 -10.83 -0.57 9.02
C ASP A 75 -11.21 -0.52 7.52
N PHE A 76 -10.21 -0.45 6.63
CA PHE A 76 -10.38 -0.37 5.17
C PHE A 76 -9.42 -1.34 4.45
N PRO A 77 -9.75 -2.65 4.37
CA PRO A 77 -8.85 -3.68 3.84
C PRO A 77 -8.37 -3.47 2.39
N PHE A 78 -9.12 -2.72 1.58
CA PHE A 78 -8.72 -2.34 0.22
C PHE A 78 -7.60 -1.28 0.18
N VAL A 79 -7.26 -0.66 1.32
CA VAL A 79 -6.13 0.25 1.46
C VAL A 79 -4.89 -0.55 1.88
N VAL A 80 -3.96 -0.71 0.95
CA VAL A 80 -2.78 -1.54 1.17
C VAL A 80 -1.70 -0.77 1.92
N GLU A 81 -1.33 -1.26 3.09
CA GLU A 81 -0.18 -0.78 3.84
C GLU A 81 1.13 -1.12 3.12
N VAL A 82 2.00 -0.12 2.96
CA VAL A 82 3.31 -0.28 2.33
C VAL A 82 4.43 0.17 3.28
N LYS A 83 5.28 -0.78 3.65
CA LYS A 83 6.45 -0.62 4.53
C LYS A 83 7.77 -0.86 3.80
N GLY A 84 8.84 -0.27 4.33
CA GLY A 84 10.21 -0.48 3.87
C GLY A 84 10.79 -1.84 4.25
N ARG A 85 11.88 -2.24 3.57
CA ARG A 85 12.57 -3.53 3.65
C ARG A 85 12.94 -3.97 5.06
N GLY A 86 13.46 -3.06 5.89
CA GLY A 86 13.79 -3.35 7.28
C GLY A 86 12.65 -3.84 8.17
N ASN A 87 11.39 -3.79 7.71
CA ASN A 87 10.24 -4.35 8.41
C ASN A 87 9.95 -5.82 8.07
N PHE A 88 10.78 -6.47 7.23
CA PHE A 88 10.54 -7.84 6.76
C PHE A 88 11.78 -8.73 6.94
N PRO A 89 11.64 -9.94 7.52
CA PRO A 89 12.73 -10.91 7.58
C PRO A 89 13.17 -11.31 6.18
N CYS A 90 14.46 -11.57 5.99
CA CYS A 90 14.99 -12.07 4.73
C CYS A 90 14.95 -13.60 4.71
N LEU A 91 14.07 -14.18 3.88
CA LEU A 91 13.92 -15.64 3.77
C LEU A 91 15.22 -16.37 3.40
N VAL A 92 16.08 -15.76 2.58
CA VAL A 92 17.40 -16.33 2.24
C VAL A 92 18.30 -16.44 3.49
N LYS A 93 18.21 -15.47 4.40
CA LYS A 93 18.99 -15.43 5.64
C LYS A 93 18.40 -16.37 6.68
N GLU A 94 17.07 -16.42 6.77
CA GLU A 94 16.33 -17.37 7.60
C GLU A 94 16.70 -18.83 7.24
N ASP A 95 16.74 -19.17 5.95
CA ASP A 95 17.19 -20.50 5.47
C ASP A 95 18.64 -20.82 5.86
N MET A 96 19.47 -19.79 6.08
CA MET A 96 20.86 -19.92 6.54
C MET A 96 20.98 -19.90 8.07
N GLY A 97 19.87 -19.83 8.81
CA GLY A 97 19.85 -19.73 10.27
C GLY A 97 20.24 -18.35 10.81
N LEU A 98 20.11 -17.29 9.99
CA LEU A 98 20.43 -15.91 10.36
C LEU A 98 19.15 -15.08 10.55
N ASP A 99 19.08 -14.35 11.67
CA ASP A 99 18.02 -13.38 11.95
C ASP A 99 18.36 -12.01 11.38
N GLU A 100 18.22 -11.87 10.06
CA GLU A 100 18.46 -10.61 9.34
C GLU A 100 17.26 -10.22 8.47
N ASN A 101 17.01 -8.92 8.35
CA ASN A 101 15.92 -8.38 7.55
C ASN A 101 16.33 -8.11 6.09
N CYS A 102 15.36 -7.72 5.26
CA CYS A 102 15.58 -7.47 3.84
C CYS A 102 16.48 -6.27 3.51
N ASP A 103 16.89 -5.43 4.48
CA ASP A 103 17.93 -4.41 4.24
C ASP A 103 19.31 -5.05 4.01
N TYR A 104 19.55 -6.23 4.60
CA TYR A 104 20.80 -6.97 4.50
C TYR A 104 20.74 -8.15 3.52
N GLY A 105 19.64 -8.26 2.76
CA GLY A 105 19.43 -9.33 1.78
C GLY A 105 20.47 -9.28 0.64
N PRO A 106 20.97 -10.43 0.15
CA PRO A 106 21.97 -10.45 -0.92
C PRO A 106 21.52 -9.72 -2.20
N CYS A 107 20.22 -9.77 -2.50
CA CYS A 107 19.58 -9.09 -3.64
C CYS A 107 19.60 -7.55 -3.60
N ILE A 108 20.18 -6.96 -2.56
CA ILE A 108 20.42 -5.51 -2.42
C ILE A 108 21.87 -5.15 -2.70
N LYS A 109 22.79 -6.04 -2.32
CA LYS A 109 24.23 -5.80 -2.43
C LYS A 109 24.79 -6.22 -3.78
N ASP A 110 24.09 -7.13 -4.46
CA ASP A 110 24.51 -7.71 -5.73
C ASP A 110 23.32 -7.77 -6.69
N ASP A 111 23.37 -6.94 -7.75
CA ASP A 111 22.35 -6.89 -8.79
C ASP A 111 22.29 -8.19 -9.64
N SER A 112 23.36 -8.98 -9.65
CA SER A 112 23.41 -10.28 -10.32
C SER A 112 22.76 -11.40 -9.50
N TYR A 113 22.49 -11.16 -8.21
CA TYR A 113 21.89 -12.16 -7.33
C TYR A 113 20.40 -12.38 -7.63
N ASP A 114 20.11 -13.54 -8.22
CA ASP A 114 18.76 -14.02 -8.51
C ASP A 114 18.11 -14.68 -7.28
N CYS A 115 17.56 -13.85 -6.40
CA CYS A 115 16.85 -14.29 -5.20
C CYS A 115 15.64 -15.18 -5.55
N ILE A 116 15.64 -16.43 -5.08
CA ILE A 116 14.60 -17.43 -5.37
C ILE A 116 13.21 -17.06 -4.83
N TYR A 117 13.14 -16.15 -3.86
CA TYR A 117 11.91 -15.66 -3.25
C TYR A 117 11.42 -14.35 -3.85
N LYS A 118 12.22 -13.68 -4.69
CA LYS A 118 11.89 -12.37 -5.25
C LYS A 118 10.98 -12.54 -6.47
N THR A 119 9.70 -12.22 -6.28
CA THR A 119 8.70 -12.16 -7.35
C THR A 119 8.79 -10.87 -8.16
N ARG A 120 8.05 -10.77 -9.27
CA ARG A 120 8.01 -9.60 -10.16
C ARG A 120 6.64 -8.95 -10.17
N LEU A 121 6.58 -7.65 -10.45
CA LEU A 121 5.32 -6.89 -10.56
C LEU A 121 4.31 -7.49 -11.57
N MET A 122 4.81 -8.08 -12.66
CA MET A 122 4.00 -8.72 -13.69
C MET A 122 3.33 -10.03 -13.23
N ASP A 123 3.80 -10.61 -12.12
CA ASP A 123 3.26 -11.84 -11.57
C ASP A 123 1.98 -11.60 -10.75
N TYR A 124 1.59 -10.34 -10.51
CA TYR A 124 0.45 -9.97 -9.67
C TYR A 124 -0.73 -9.53 -10.51
N ARG A 125 -1.92 -9.97 -10.10
CA ARG A 125 -3.20 -9.58 -10.70
C ARG A 125 -4.08 -8.85 -9.69
N VAL A 126 -4.92 -7.97 -10.21
CA VAL A 126 -5.92 -7.23 -9.45
C VAL A 126 -7.30 -7.82 -9.76
N GLU A 127 -8.09 -8.06 -8.73
CA GLU A 127 -9.50 -8.41 -8.83
C GLU A 127 -10.32 -7.32 -8.15
N GLY A 128 -11.44 -6.91 -8.76
CA GLY A 128 -12.28 -5.85 -8.19
C GLY A 128 -11.60 -4.48 -8.13
N GLU A 129 -10.76 -4.15 -9.12
CA GLU A 129 -10.02 -2.89 -9.20
C GLU A 129 -10.90 -1.66 -8.95
N GLY A 130 -10.44 -0.76 -8.08
CA GLY A 130 -11.12 0.47 -7.69
C GLY A 130 -12.31 0.27 -6.74
N THR A 131 -12.64 -0.96 -6.34
CA THR A 131 -13.75 -1.26 -5.43
C THR A 131 -13.29 -1.47 -3.99
N MET A 132 -14.23 -1.50 -3.04
CA MET A 132 -13.93 -1.86 -1.65
C MET A 132 -13.53 -3.34 -1.47
N HIS A 133 -13.73 -4.15 -2.50
CA HIS A 133 -13.35 -5.56 -2.54
C HIS A 133 -12.11 -5.78 -3.41
N GLU A 134 -11.35 -4.73 -3.70
CA GLU A 134 -10.11 -4.84 -4.45
C GLU A 134 -9.13 -5.76 -3.73
N ILE A 135 -8.66 -6.78 -4.43
CA ILE A 135 -7.65 -7.72 -3.95
C ILE A 135 -6.56 -7.82 -5.00
N VAL A 136 -5.31 -7.65 -4.57
CA VAL A 136 -4.14 -7.95 -5.39
C VAL A 136 -3.50 -9.23 -4.90
N LYS A 137 -3.32 -10.20 -5.80
CA LYS A 137 -2.74 -11.51 -5.47
C LYS A 137 -1.68 -11.93 -6.46
N LEU A 138 -0.77 -12.76 -5.99
CA LEU A 138 0.19 -13.46 -6.84
C LEU A 138 -0.59 -14.43 -7.74
N ASP A 139 -0.31 -14.40 -9.04
CA ASP A 139 -0.90 -15.31 -10.02
C ASP A 139 -0.46 -16.75 -9.73
N SER A 140 -1.42 -17.67 -9.66
CA SER A 140 -1.16 -19.06 -9.29
C SER A 140 -0.26 -19.79 -10.30
N PHE A 141 -0.24 -19.37 -11.58
CA PHE A 141 0.66 -19.94 -12.57
C PHE A 141 2.09 -19.40 -12.41
N ALA A 142 2.25 -18.12 -12.06
CA ALA A 142 3.54 -17.56 -11.68
C ALA A 142 4.09 -18.23 -10.41
N GLU A 143 3.26 -18.41 -9.38
CA GLU A 143 3.61 -19.13 -8.14
C GLU A 143 4.14 -20.53 -8.42
N ARG A 144 3.45 -21.33 -9.25
CA ARG A 144 3.93 -22.67 -9.65
C ARG A 144 5.33 -22.65 -10.25
N LYS A 145 5.65 -21.67 -11.09
CA LYS A 145 7.00 -21.53 -11.68
C LYS A 145 8.07 -21.31 -10.61
N TYR A 146 7.77 -20.53 -9.57
CA TYR A 146 8.73 -20.31 -8.48
C TYR A 146 8.92 -21.57 -7.63
N VAL A 147 7.84 -22.29 -7.32
CA VAL A 147 7.88 -23.59 -6.62
C VAL A 147 8.73 -24.60 -7.40
N GLU A 148 8.48 -24.74 -8.70
CA GLU A 148 9.25 -25.62 -9.59
C GLU A 148 10.73 -25.22 -9.66
N LYS A 149 11.01 -23.92 -9.79
CA LYS A 149 12.38 -23.39 -9.77
C LYS A 149 13.09 -23.73 -8.46
N MET A 150 12.42 -23.62 -7.31
CA MET A 150 13.01 -23.97 -6.01
C MET A 150 13.30 -25.47 -5.91
N ARG A 151 12.34 -26.32 -6.30
CA ARG A 151 12.52 -27.80 -6.31
C ARG A 151 13.67 -28.24 -7.19
N SER A 152 13.91 -27.56 -8.31
CA SER A 152 15.05 -27.87 -9.19
C SER A 152 16.42 -27.56 -8.56
N LYS A 153 16.48 -26.61 -7.60
CA LYS A 153 17.72 -26.17 -6.95
C LYS A 153 18.00 -26.90 -5.63
N SER A 154 16.97 -27.34 -4.91
CA SER A 154 17.10 -27.96 -3.59
C SER A 154 16.61 -29.40 -3.59
N LYS A 155 17.54 -30.38 -3.59
CA LYS A 155 17.23 -31.82 -3.50
C LYS A 155 17.19 -32.38 -2.06
N LEU A 156 17.59 -31.58 -1.07
CA LEU A 156 17.94 -32.07 0.27
C LEU A 156 17.03 -31.56 1.40
N VAL A 157 16.19 -30.54 1.17
CA VAL A 157 15.29 -29.98 2.18
C VAL A 157 13.93 -29.67 1.55
N GLU A 158 12.86 -30.18 2.15
CA GLU A 158 11.48 -29.80 1.82
C GLU A 158 11.16 -28.43 2.42
N LEU A 159 11.71 -27.37 1.84
CA LEU A 159 11.28 -26.01 2.15
C LEU A 159 10.02 -25.70 1.34
N GLU A 160 8.97 -25.26 2.03
CA GLU A 160 7.78 -24.71 1.38
C GLU A 160 8.11 -23.33 0.81
N TRP A 161 8.02 -23.18 -0.50
CA TRP A 161 8.27 -21.89 -1.14
C TRP A 161 7.19 -20.89 -0.76
N ARG A 162 7.61 -19.69 -0.37
CA ARG A 162 6.74 -18.53 -0.17
C ARG A 162 7.40 -17.28 -0.79
N PRO A 163 6.63 -16.31 -1.30
CA PRO A 163 7.23 -15.10 -1.87
C PRO A 163 7.91 -14.28 -0.76
N CYS A 164 9.00 -13.60 -1.09
CA CYS A 164 9.67 -12.65 -0.21
C CYS A 164 8.65 -11.61 0.28
N HIS A 165 8.41 -11.56 1.59
CA HIS A 165 7.36 -10.73 2.18
C HIS A 165 7.47 -9.24 1.79
N TYR A 166 8.70 -8.71 1.73
CA TYR A 166 8.92 -7.34 1.28
C TYR A 166 8.48 -7.12 -0.17
N PHE A 167 8.99 -7.92 -1.12
CA PHE A 167 8.65 -7.75 -2.53
C PHE A 167 7.18 -8.07 -2.80
N HIS A 168 6.62 -9.04 -2.07
CA HIS A 168 5.20 -9.35 -2.15
C HIS A 168 4.34 -8.14 -1.79
N GLN A 169 4.54 -7.54 -0.62
CA GLN A 169 3.82 -6.33 -0.22
C GLN A 169 4.10 -5.18 -1.20
N LYS A 170 5.34 -5.00 -1.66
CA LYS A 170 5.70 -3.95 -2.63
C LYS A 170 4.87 -4.06 -3.92
N TRP A 171 4.75 -5.26 -4.48
CA TRP A 171 4.01 -5.48 -5.72
C TRP A 171 2.49 -5.42 -5.53
N VAL A 172 1.99 -5.89 -4.39
CA VAL A 172 0.60 -5.66 -3.98
C VAL A 172 0.32 -4.16 -3.95
N GLY A 173 1.09 -3.37 -3.19
CA GLY A 173 0.90 -1.92 -3.07
C GLY A 173 1.05 -1.17 -4.40
N ALA A 174 2.00 -1.57 -5.25
CA ALA A 174 2.20 -0.99 -6.57
C ALA A 174 1.02 -1.23 -7.52
N ARG A 175 0.30 -2.35 -7.37
CA ARG A 175 -0.90 -2.68 -8.16
C ARG A 175 -2.20 -2.17 -7.55
N SER A 176 -2.23 -1.91 -6.25
CA SER A 176 -3.45 -1.47 -5.56
C SER A 176 -3.80 -0.01 -5.87
N SER A 177 -5.10 0.27 -6.03
CA SER A 177 -5.64 1.62 -6.24
C SER A 177 -5.40 2.54 -5.04
N HIS A 178 -5.43 1.98 -3.83
CA HIS A 178 -5.29 2.72 -2.57
C HIS A 178 -4.18 2.16 -1.71
N THR A 179 -3.32 3.03 -1.20
CA THR A 179 -2.18 2.65 -0.38
C THR A 179 -2.02 3.60 0.80
N VAL A 180 -1.46 3.08 1.88
CA VAL A 180 -1.09 3.84 3.07
C VAL A 180 0.38 3.62 3.41
N TYR A 181 1.08 4.73 3.67
CA TYR A 181 2.51 4.79 3.96
C TYR A 181 2.77 5.56 5.25
N ASN A 182 3.96 5.40 5.83
CA ASN A 182 4.53 6.46 6.65
C ASN A 182 5.21 7.51 5.77
N TYR A 183 5.29 8.76 6.24
CA TYR A 183 5.92 9.86 5.50
C TYR A 183 7.34 9.55 5.03
N ARG A 184 8.21 9.04 5.92
CA ARG A 184 9.62 8.75 5.60
C ARG A 184 9.75 7.78 4.43
N TYR A 185 8.97 6.71 4.43
CA TYR A 185 9.02 5.70 3.38
C TYR A 185 8.36 6.19 2.09
N PHE A 186 7.23 6.92 2.18
CA PHE A 186 6.58 7.51 1.00
C PHE A 186 7.53 8.45 0.25
N LEU A 187 8.16 9.39 0.95
CA LEU A 187 9.12 10.31 0.35
C LEU A 187 10.31 9.54 -0.25
N SER A 188 10.81 8.50 0.42
CA SER A 188 11.89 7.67 -0.13
C SER A 188 11.47 6.92 -1.40
N ASP A 189 10.25 6.38 -1.44
CA ASP A 189 9.73 5.62 -2.58
C ASP A 189 9.50 6.53 -3.80
N VAL A 190 8.99 7.74 -3.57
CA VAL A 190 8.76 8.76 -4.62
C VAL A 190 10.09 9.30 -5.18
N PHE A 191 11.04 9.68 -4.33
CA PHE A 191 12.25 10.38 -4.79
C PHE A 191 13.36 9.45 -5.27
N TYR A 192 13.47 8.23 -4.72
CA TYR A 192 14.64 7.37 -4.97
C TYR A 192 14.29 6.05 -5.64
N ALA A 193 13.17 5.41 -5.27
CA ALA A 193 12.82 4.11 -5.83
C ALA A 193 12.07 4.21 -7.16
N GLY A 194 11.37 5.33 -7.41
CA GLY A 194 10.57 5.54 -8.62
C GLY A 194 9.43 4.53 -8.79
N THR A 195 9.05 3.83 -7.72
CA THR A 195 8.03 2.78 -7.77
C THR A 195 6.63 3.24 -7.34
N ALA A 196 6.52 4.43 -6.75
CA ALA A 196 5.24 5.07 -6.48
C ALA A 196 4.58 5.48 -7.80
N GLN A 197 3.49 4.80 -8.16
CA GLN A 197 2.70 5.16 -9.33
C GLN A 197 2.02 6.51 -9.14
N LYS A 198 1.84 7.28 -10.20
CA LYS A 198 1.03 8.50 -10.14
C LYS A 198 -0.41 8.13 -9.79
N ARG A 199 -0.95 8.71 -8.73
CA ARG A 199 -2.34 8.55 -8.30
C ARG A 199 -3.07 9.89 -8.32
N ASN A 200 -4.40 9.83 -8.31
CA ASN A 200 -5.26 11.01 -8.42
C ASN A 200 -5.36 11.81 -7.12
N LEU A 201 -5.05 11.19 -5.97
CA LEU A 201 -5.12 11.82 -4.66
C LEU A 201 -3.87 11.52 -3.82
N LEU A 202 -3.35 12.55 -3.16
CA LEU A 202 -2.42 12.42 -2.04
C LEU A 202 -3.06 13.00 -0.78
N VAL A 203 -3.24 12.17 0.25
CA VAL A 203 -3.68 12.59 1.58
C VAL A 203 -2.47 12.61 2.50
N LEU A 204 -2.23 13.75 3.14
CA LEU A 204 -1.24 13.91 4.21
C LEU A 204 -1.99 14.00 5.53
N ASP A 205 -2.13 12.88 6.22
CA ASP A 205 -2.85 12.78 7.50
C ASP A 205 -1.92 13.17 8.66
N GLU A 206 -2.45 13.92 9.62
CA GLU A 206 -1.66 14.55 10.68
C GLU A 206 -0.44 15.34 10.16
N ALA A 207 -0.66 16.13 9.09
CA ALA A 207 0.37 16.91 8.39
C ALA A 207 1.09 17.95 9.27
N HIS A 208 0.61 18.24 10.49
CA HIS A 208 1.33 19.06 11.47
C HIS A 208 2.62 18.39 11.97
N GLN A 209 2.81 17.09 11.70
CA GLN A 209 4.02 16.32 12.03
C GLN A 209 4.98 16.17 10.83
N LEU A 210 4.67 16.82 9.70
CA LEU A 210 5.48 16.81 8.48
C LEU A 210 6.73 17.70 8.62
#